data_AF-A0A2V9ACG4-F1
#
_entry.id   AF-A0A2V9ACG4-F1
#
_cell.length_a   1.000
_cell.length_b   1.000
_cell.length_c   1.000
_cell.angle_alpha   90.00
_cell.angle_beta   90.00
_cell.angle_gamma   90.00
#
_symmetry.space_group_name_H-M   'P 1'
#
loop_
_entity.id
_entity.type
_entity.pdbx_description
1 polymer ?
#
loop_
_entity_poly.entity_id
_entity_poly.type
_entity_poly.pdbx_seq_one_letter_code
_entity_poly.pdbx_strand_id
1 'polypeptide(L)'
;MIGDRLRDLREAKHLSQGDIEKRVGLRRCYVSRVENGHTVPAIETLEKWAQALEVALYQFFYDGDKPQQVPMVLRTSKQKPIDDWASRGKGLRMFTKIRRALSRMSARDRSLLLRTARIMSHKSRGA
;
A
#
# COMPACT_ATOMS: atom_id res chain seq x y z
N MET A 1 -15.79 5.96 8.70
CA MET A 1 -15.46 7.01 7.69
C MET A 1 -14.19 7.73 8.11
N ILE A 2 -13.60 8.60 7.26
CA ILE A 2 -12.33 9.29 7.61
C ILE A 2 -12.44 10.10 8.91
N GLY A 3 -13.59 10.74 9.17
CA GLY A 3 -13.86 11.51 10.40
C GLY A 3 -13.73 10.68 11.67
N ASP A 4 -14.30 9.46 11.68
CA ASP A 4 -14.16 8.52 12.80
C ASP A 4 -12.70 8.16 13.02
N ARG A 5 -11.95 7.88 11.94
CA ARG A 5 -10.52 7.54 12.05
C ARG A 5 -9.68 8.68 12.63
N LEU A 6 -10.00 9.92 12.28
CA LEU A 6 -9.34 11.10 12.82
C LEU A 6 -9.64 11.29 14.30
N ARG A 7 -10.88 11.01 14.72
CA ARG A 7 -11.27 10.98 16.13
C ARG A 7 -10.50 9.90 16.88
N ASP A 8 -10.45 8.67 16.35
CA ASP A 8 -9.75 7.55 16.98
C ASP A 8 -8.27 7.86 17.20
N LEU A 9 -7.59 8.41 16.18
CA LEU A 9 -6.19 8.81 16.27
C LEU A 9 -5.96 9.95 17.26
N ARG A 10 -6.90 10.91 17.33
CA ARG A 10 -6.86 12.00 18.31
C ARG A 10 -6.99 11.46 19.74
N GLU A 11 -7.95 10.57 19.97
CA GLU A 11 -8.24 9.99 21.28
C GLU A 11 -7.16 9.02 21.75
N ALA A 12 -6.58 8.23 20.84
CA ALA A 12 -5.40 7.40 21.11
C ALA A 12 -4.18 8.22 21.56
N LYS A 13 -4.13 9.52 21.22
CA LYS A 13 -3.10 10.46 21.67
C LYS A 13 -3.53 11.32 22.86
N HIS A 14 -4.70 11.03 23.45
CA HIS A 14 -5.28 11.78 24.57
C HIS A 14 -5.44 13.28 24.31
N LEU A 15 -5.67 13.66 23.05
CA LEU A 15 -5.87 15.05 22.66
C LEU A 15 -7.36 15.39 22.65
N SER A 16 -7.72 16.58 23.13
CA SER A 16 -9.06 17.12 22.93
C SER A 16 -9.21 17.76 21.54
N GLN A 17 -10.45 18.00 21.11
CA GLN A 17 -10.70 18.79 19.90
C GLN A 17 -10.12 20.22 20.00
N GLY A 18 -10.03 20.77 21.22
CA GLY A 18 -9.39 22.07 21.48
C GLY A 18 -7.87 22.02 21.35
N ASP A 19 -7.23 20.90 21.67
CA ASP A 19 -5.79 20.72 21.48
C ASP A 19 -5.45 20.64 19.98
N ILE A 20 -6.29 19.96 19.22
CA ILE A 20 -6.20 19.94 17.76
C ILE A 20 -6.41 21.34 17.18
N GLU A 21 -7.39 22.11 17.66
CA GLU A 21 -7.57 23.51 17.25
C GLU A 21 -6.29 24.32 17.42
N LYS A 22 -5.65 24.22 18.59
CA LYS A 22 -4.39 24.93 18.89
C LYS A 22 -3.22 24.46 18.02
N ARG A 23 -3.12 23.16 17.73
CA ARG A 23 -2.02 22.59 16.94
C ARG A 23 -2.14 22.85 15.43
N VAL A 24 -3.36 22.77 14.90
CA VAL A 24 -3.62 22.84 13.45
C VAL A 24 -3.97 24.28 13.01
N GLY A 25 -4.36 25.14 13.95
CA GLY A 25 -4.86 26.49 13.66
C GLY A 25 -6.26 26.49 13.06
N LEU A 26 -7.06 25.45 13.34
CA LEU A 26 -8.46 25.33 12.88
C LEU A 26 -9.41 25.61 14.02
N ARG A 27 -10.57 26.19 13.73
CA ARG A 27 -11.59 26.38 14.78
C ARG A 27 -12.10 25.03 15.31
N ARG A 28 -12.30 24.90 16.62
CA ARG A 28 -12.87 23.69 17.24
C ARG A 28 -14.19 23.25 16.62
N CYS A 29 -15.06 24.19 16.23
CA CYS A 29 -16.32 23.88 15.56
C CYS A 29 -16.13 23.22 14.18
N TYR A 30 -15.03 23.52 13.48
CA TYR A 30 -14.66 22.86 12.24
C TYR A 30 -14.14 21.44 12.51
N VAL A 31 -13.24 21.29 13.49
CA VAL A 31 -12.72 19.97 13.94
C VAL A 31 -13.88 19.02 14.28
N SER A 32 -14.85 19.49 15.07
CA SER A 32 -16.04 18.70 15.44
C SER A 32 -16.90 18.31 14.24
N ARG A 33 -17.13 19.24 13.29
CA ARG A 33 -17.89 18.94 12.07
C ARG A 33 -17.22 17.87 11.22
N VAL A 34 -15.90 17.89 11.13
CA VAL A 34 -15.18 16.88 10.35
C VAL A 34 -15.18 15.53 11.05
N GLU A 35 -14.89 15.48 12.35
CA GLU A 35 -14.91 14.22 13.12
C GLU A 35 -16.30 13.55 13.12
N ASN A 36 -17.38 14.33 13.06
CA ASN A 36 -18.76 13.82 12.99
C ASN A 36 -19.27 13.59 11.55
N GLY A 37 -18.40 13.74 10.54
CA GLY A 37 -18.77 13.50 9.13
C GLY A 37 -19.66 14.57 8.49
N HIS A 38 -19.90 15.70 9.14
CA HIS A 38 -20.67 16.83 8.58
C HIS A 38 -19.89 17.64 7.54
N THR A 39 -18.57 17.45 7.45
CA THR A 39 -17.72 18.16 6.49
C THR A 39 -16.56 17.27 6.07
N VAL A 40 -16.28 17.23 4.76
CA VAL A 40 -15.10 16.54 4.23
C VAL A 40 -13.96 17.56 4.12
N PRO A 41 -12.82 17.33 4.79
CA PRO A 41 -11.69 18.25 4.76
C PRO A 41 -10.93 18.13 3.43
N ALA A 42 -10.30 19.24 3.01
CA ALA A 42 -9.36 19.21 1.89
C ALA A 42 -8.06 18.47 2.26
N ILE A 43 -7.30 18.05 1.25
CA ILE A 43 -6.03 17.32 1.46
C ILE A 43 -5.04 18.11 2.32
N GLU A 44 -4.92 19.42 2.09
CA GLU A 44 -4.08 20.35 2.86
C GLU A 44 -4.47 20.36 4.35
N THR A 45 -5.76 20.21 4.64
CA THR A 45 -6.28 20.16 6.01
C THR A 45 -5.94 18.83 6.66
N LEU A 46 -6.04 17.73 5.90
CA LEU A 46 -5.59 16.42 6.36
C LEU A 46 -4.07 16.43 6.63
N GLU A 47 -3.25 17.08 5.81
CA GLU A 47 -1.80 17.19 6.05
C GLU A 47 -1.49 17.90 7.37
N LYS A 48 -2.16 19.03 7.64
CA LYS A 48 -2.01 19.73 8.94
C LYS A 48 -2.44 18.85 10.11
N TRP A 49 -3.48 18.03 9.93
CA TRP A 49 -3.87 17.05 10.94
C TRP A 49 -2.84 15.95 11.14
N ALA A 50 -2.27 15.42 10.06
CA ALA A 50 -1.24 14.40 10.13
C ALA A 50 -0.02 14.91 10.90
N GLN A 51 0.36 16.17 10.67
CA GLN A 51 1.40 16.86 11.44
C GLN A 51 1.02 17.01 12.91
N ALA A 52 -0.17 17.54 13.23
CA ALA A 52 -0.62 17.77 14.61
C ALA A 52 -0.80 16.49 15.42
N LEU A 53 -1.20 15.41 14.75
CA LEU A 53 -1.34 14.07 15.30
C LEU A 53 -0.02 13.30 15.25
N GLU A 54 1.06 13.81 14.64
CA GLU A 54 2.34 13.10 14.47
C GLU A 54 2.16 11.69 13.92
N VAL A 55 1.39 11.58 12.83
CA VAL A 55 1.15 10.33 12.10
C VAL A 55 1.36 10.56 10.62
N ALA A 56 1.65 9.49 9.88
CA ALA A 56 1.70 9.61 8.43
C ALA A 56 0.27 9.75 7.87
N LEU A 57 0.08 10.65 6.90
CA LEU A 57 -1.21 10.94 6.27
C LEU A 57 -1.97 9.69 5.81
N TYR A 58 -1.24 8.69 5.32
CA TYR A 58 -1.82 7.44 4.84
C TYR A 58 -2.64 6.74 5.94
N GLN A 59 -2.28 6.87 7.23
CA GLN A 59 -2.96 6.19 8.35
C GLN A 59 -4.42 6.62 8.55
N PHE A 60 -4.84 7.75 7.96
CA PHE A 60 -6.25 8.16 7.94
C PHE A 60 -7.13 7.28 7.06
N PHE A 61 -6.51 6.49 6.18
CA PHE A 61 -7.20 5.66 5.18
C PHE A 61 -7.05 4.15 5.44
N TYR A 62 -6.36 3.75 6.52
CA TYR A 62 -6.18 2.33 6.86
C TYR A 62 -6.54 2.05 8.32
N ASP A 63 -7.25 0.94 8.52
CA ASP A 63 -7.69 0.48 9.83
C ASP A 63 -6.67 -0.46 10.52
N GLY A 64 -5.54 -0.80 9.89
CA GLY A 64 -4.60 -1.81 10.39
C GLY A 64 -3.15 -1.36 10.55
N ASP A 65 -2.41 -2.04 11.45
CA ASP A 65 -0.99 -1.79 11.79
C ASP A 65 0.01 -2.07 10.65
N LYS A 66 -0.42 -2.74 9.58
CA LYS A 66 0.46 -3.11 8.48
C LYS A 66 0.18 -2.23 7.26
N PRO A 67 1.18 -1.52 6.70
CA PRO A 67 1.00 -0.88 5.42
C PRO A 67 0.57 -1.94 4.42
N GLN A 68 -0.58 -1.75 3.77
CA GLN A 68 -1.01 -2.64 2.71
C GLN A 68 0.09 -2.68 1.65
N GLN A 69 0.40 -3.88 1.15
CA GLN A 69 1.36 -4.03 0.08
C GLN A 69 0.89 -3.17 -1.09
N VAL A 70 1.71 -2.17 -1.47
CA VAL A 70 1.42 -1.32 -2.63
C VAL A 70 0.99 -2.22 -3.79
N PRO A 71 -0.20 -2.01 -4.38
CA PRO A 71 -0.65 -2.78 -5.52
C PRO A 71 0.47 -2.87 -6.55
N MET A 72 0.74 -4.07 -7.08
CA MET A 72 1.86 -4.30 -8.00
C MET A 72 1.88 -3.31 -9.18
N VAL A 73 0.72 -2.75 -9.52
CA VAL A 73 0.49 -1.75 -10.57
C VAL A 73 1.06 -0.36 -10.23
N LEU A 74 1.15 0.00 -8.95
CA LEU A 74 1.69 1.27 -8.45
C LEU A 74 3.18 1.19 -8.08
N ARG A 75 3.82 0.04 -8.29
CA ARG A 75 5.26 -0.13 -8.08
C ARG A 75 6.02 0.71 -9.11
N THR A 76 6.41 1.92 -8.73
CA THR A 76 7.36 2.72 -9.51
C THR A 76 8.67 1.93 -9.60
N SER A 77 9.37 2.06 -10.73
CA SER A 77 10.57 1.30 -11.12
C SER A 77 11.78 1.39 -10.16
N LYS A 78 11.62 1.98 -8.97
CA LYS A 78 12.66 2.11 -7.94
C LYS A 78 12.82 0.89 -7.03
N GLN A 79 12.10 -0.21 -7.24
CA GLN A 79 12.57 -1.47 -6.66
C GLN A 79 13.85 -1.89 -7.39
N LYS A 80 14.93 -2.08 -6.61
CA LYS A 80 16.18 -2.69 -7.05
C LYS A 80 15.80 -3.85 -7.98
N PRO A 81 16.21 -3.84 -9.27
CA PRO A 81 15.91 -4.94 -10.17
C PRO A 81 16.27 -6.21 -9.42
N ILE A 82 15.33 -7.14 -9.31
CA ILE A 82 15.66 -8.48 -8.82
C ILE A 82 16.80 -8.90 -9.73
N ASP A 83 17.98 -9.12 -9.14
CA ASP A 83 19.15 -9.48 -9.91
C ASP A 83 19.06 -10.93 -10.36
N ASP A 84 18.07 -11.20 -11.21
CA ASP A 84 17.82 -12.50 -11.79
C ASP A 84 18.27 -12.54 -13.25
N TRP A 85 18.47 -13.76 -13.72
CA TRP A 85 18.82 -14.03 -15.10
C TRP A 85 17.76 -13.50 -16.10
N ALA A 86 16.50 -13.39 -15.69
CA ALA A 86 15.39 -12.94 -16.53
C ALA A 86 15.38 -11.42 -16.75
N SER A 87 16.14 -10.68 -15.94
CA SER A 87 16.28 -9.22 -16.02
C SER A 87 17.52 -8.76 -16.81
N ARG A 88 18.32 -9.70 -17.36
CA ARG A 88 19.59 -9.40 -18.06
C ARG A 88 19.68 -10.00 -19.47
N GLY A 89 20.25 -9.23 -20.41
CA GLY A 89 20.79 -9.71 -21.70
C GLY A 89 19.94 -10.74 -22.47
N LYS A 90 20.52 -11.92 -22.75
CA LYS A 90 19.82 -13.03 -23.44
C LYS A 90 18.67 -13.62 -22.61
N GLY A 91 18.75 -13.55 -21.28
CA GLY A 91 17.70 -14.07 -20.38
C GLY A 91 16.41 -13.27 -20.46
N LEU A 92 16.47 -11.94 -20.61
CA LEU A 92 15.30 -11.11 -20.84
C LEU A 92 14.56 -11.47 -22.14
N ARG A 93 15.31 -11.74 -23.21
CA ARG A 93 14.73 -12.20 -24.49
C ARG A 93 14.06 -13.56 -24.36
N MET A 94 14.63 -14.47 -23.56
CA MET A 94 14.01 -15.76 -23.29
C MET A 94 12.76 -15.61 -22.42
N PHE A 95 12.85 -14.81 -21.36
CA PHE A 95 11.75 -14.57 -20.43
C PHE A 95 10.54 -13.94 -21.11
N THR A 96 10.75 -12.97 -22.01
CA THR A 96 9.66 -12.36 -22.79
C THR A 96 8.96 -13.38 -23.71
N LYS A 97 9.70 -14.32 -24.30
CA LYS A 97 9.12 -15.45 -25.07
C LYS A 97 8.30 -16.38 -24.17
N ILE A 98 8.86 -16.79 -23.03
CA ILE A 98 8.16 -17.63 -22.05
C ILE A 98 6.87 -16.95 -21.57
N ARG A 99 6.95 -15.67 -21.20
CA ARG A 99 5.78 -14.89 -20.76
C ARG A 99 4.68 -14.84 -21.82
N ARG A 100 5.05 -14.61 -23.09
CA ARG A 100 4.11 -14.59 -24.21
C ARG A 100 3.49 -15.97 -24.48
N ALA A 101 4.25 -17.04 -24.33
CA ALA A 101 3.73 -18.40 -24.47
C ALA A 101 2.74 -18.71 -23.33
N LEU A 102 3.12 -18.43 -22.08
CA LEU A 102 2.26 -18.62 -20.91
C LEU A 102 0.96 -17.80 -21.01
N SER A 103 0.99 -16.57 -21.52
CA SER A 103 -0.24 -15.77 -21.66
C SER A 103 -1.25 -16.36 -22.65
N ARG A 104 -0.81 -17.23 -23.56
CA ARG A 104 -1.67 -17.90 -24.54
C ARG A 104 -2.22 -19.25 -24.04
N MET A 105 -1.75 -19.73 -22.89
CA MET A 105 -2.14 -21.03 -22.34
C MET A 105 -3.40 -20.93 -21.48
N SER A 106 -4.20 -22.00 -21.46
CA SER A 106 -5.35 -22.11 -20.56
C SER A 106 -4.90 -22.06 -19.09
N ALA A 107 -5.81 -21.73 -18.17
CA ALA A 107 -5.48 -21.70 -16.75
C ALA A 107 -5.03 -23.09 -16.22
N ARG A 108 -5.62 -24.17 -16.75
CA ARG A 108 -5.28 -25.56 -16.41
C ARG A 108 -3.86 -25.90 -16.85
N ASP A 109 -3.49 -25.59 -18.09
CA ASP A 109 -2.17 -25.91 -18.64
C ASP A 109 -1.07 -25.09 -17.95
N ARG A 110 -1.33 -23.82 -17.66
CA ARG A 110 -0.43 -22.97 -16.87
C ARG A 110 -0.19 -23.56 -15.48
N SER A 111 -1.24 -24.00 -14.81
CA SER A 111 -1.15 -24.59 -13.47
C SER A 111 -0.31 -25.87 -13.47
N LEU A 112 -0.51 -26.74 -14.46
CA LEU A 112 0.27 -27.98 -14.61
C LEU A 112 1.75 -27.68 -14.82
N LEU A 113 2.09 -26.73 -15.71
CA LEU A 113 3.47 -26.32 -15.98
C LEU A 113 4.14 -25.71 -14.74
N LEU A 114 3.44 -24.87 -13.99
CA LEU A 114 3.99 -24.29 -12.76
C LEU A 114 4.22 -25.36 -11.68
N ARG A 115 3.36 -26.39 -11.62
CA ARG A 115 3.55 -27.52 -10.70
C ARG A 115 4.78 -28.35 -11.06
N THR A 116 5.00 -28.64 -12.34
CA THR A 116 6.20 -29.37 -12.79
C THR A 116 7.47 -28.57 -12.55
N ALA A 117 7.45 -27.26 -12.85
CA ALA A 117 8.56 -26.36 -12.56
C ALA A 117 8.95 -26.34 -11.07
N ARG A 118 7.96 -26.37 -10.17
CA ARG A 118 8.18 -26.46 -8.73
C ARG A 118 8.84 -27.78 -8.31
N ILE A 119 8.47 -28.90 -8.93
CA ILE A 119 9.10 -30.20 -8.66
C ILE A 119 10.56 -30.18 -9.13
N MET A 120 10.83 -29.63 -10.31
CA MET A 120 12.18 -29.54 -10.87
C MET A 120 13.10 -28.62 -10.04
N SER A 121 12.59 -27.50 -9.51
CA SER A 121 13.38 -26.59 -8.69
C SER A 121 13.75 -27.17 -7.32
N HIS A 122 12.90 -28.03 -6.75
CA HIS A 122 13.21 -28.77 -5.51
C HIS A 122 14.20 -29.92 -5.74
N LYS A 123 14.12 -30.63 -6.88
CA LYS A 123 15.04 -31.74 -7.20
C LYS A 123 16.48 -31.28 -7.45
N SER A 124 16.67 -30.06 -7.97
CA SER A 124 18.00 -29.50 -8.24
C SER A 124 18.78 -29.05 -6.99
N ARG A 125 18.18 -29.04 -5.79
CA ARG A 125 18.83 -28.60 -4.54
C ARG A 125 19.37 -29.75 -3.68
N GLY A 126 19.27 -30.99 -4.14
CA GLY A 126 19.69 -32.19 -3.41
C GLY A 126 20.73 -33.05 -4.16
N ALA A 127 21.48 -32.45 -5.09
CA ALA A 127 22.59 -33.07 -5.81
C ALA A 127 23.83 -32.18 -5.71
#